data_AF-A0A0R1Y5V3-F1
#
_entry.id   AF-A0A0R1Y5V3-F1
#
_cell.length_a   1.000
_cell.length_b   1.000
_cell.length_c   1.000
_cell.angle_alpha   90.00
_cell.angle_beta   90.00
_cell.angle_gamma   90.00
#
_symmetry.space_group_name_H-M   'P 1'
#
loop_
_entity.id
_entity.type
_entity.pdbx_description
1 polymer ?
#
loop_
_entity_poly.entity_id
_entity_poly.type
_entity_poly.pdbx_seq_one_letter_code
_entity_poly.pdbx_strand_id
1 'polypeptide(L)'
;MKEYNSYQFTDDSHYKSEMIKKSRKMIGYFHYGTNDQRMDFGNWKHPRKDGFADCSSFIWLVMKQAGYNVGEKAFSTPIMENDAKTYHQYFKQIHAKDVKPGDVVIINVGSGYGPNGHTAIIDGPYKGRKTQIIEIGGIDPVGSVHRSIIKRSFHSILDQERVTYARPINNE
;
A
#
# COMPACT_ATOMS: atom_id res chain seq x y z
N MET A 1 -30.15 -5.38 -1.33
CA MET A 1 -28.80 -4.82 -1.59
C MET A 1 -27.94 -5.09 -0.37
N LYS A 2 -26.75 -5.65 -0.58
CA LYS A 2 -25.86 -6.16 0.48
C LYS A 2 -25.42 -5.03 1.41
N GLU A 3 -25.52 -5.26 2.71
CA GLU A 3 -25.02 -4.38 3.77
C GLU A 3 -23.54 -4.07 3.53
N TYR A 4 -23.23 -2.83 3.14
CA TYR A 4 -21.90 -2.27 3.31
C TYR A 4 -21.73 -2.04 4.82
N ASN A 5 -21.35 -3.10 5.55
CA ASN A 5 -20.94 -2.98 6.94
C ASN A 5 -19.92 -1.85 7.03
N SER A 6 -20.32 -0.73 7.62
CA SER A 6 -19.46 0.41 7.89
C SER A 6 -18.44 -0.04 8.91
N TYR A 7 -17.26 -0.47 8.45
CA TYR A 7 -16.13 -0.63 9.34
C TYR A 7 -15.89 0.74 9.98
N GLN A 8 -16.11 0.82 11.30
CA GLN A 8 -15.63 1.96 12.06
C GLN A 8 -14.11 1.89 12.05
N PHE A 9 -13.51 2.73 11.23
CA PHE A 9 -12.07 2.99 11.25
C PHE A 9 -11.71 3.60 12.61
N THR A 10 -10.61 3.15 13.19
CA THR A 10 -10.13 3.71 14.45
C THR A 10 -9.67 5.15 14.24
N ASP A 11 -9.88 6.00 15.25
CA ASP A 11 -9.28 7.34 15.25
C ASP A 11 -7.77 7.23 15.48
N ASP A 12 -7.07 7.22 14.36
CA ASP A 12 -5.64 7.02 14.27
C ASP A 12 -4.93 8.36 13.94
N SER A 13 -5.61 9.50 14.14
CA SER A 13 -5.14 10.85 13.80
C SER A 13 -3.85 11.25 14.52
N HIS A 14 -3.56 10.64 15.67
CA HIS A 14 -2.36 10.87 16.45
C HIS A 14 -1.06 10.33 15.81
N TYR A 15 -1.13 9.42 14.83
CA TYR A 15 0.05 8.95 14.12
C TYR A 15 0.58 10.01 13.14
N LYS A 16 1.85 10.41 13.32
CA LYS A 16 2.46 11.54 12.60
C LYS A 16 3.62 11.18 11.68
N SER A 17 3.84 9.89 11.36
CA SER A 17 4.89 9.54 10.38
C SER A 17 4.55 10.15 9.01
N GLU A 18 5.58 10.54 8.25
CA GLU A 18 5.35 11.15 6.94
C GLU A 18 4.63 10.18 5.99
N MET A 19 4.95 8.88 6.03
CA MET A 19 4.21 7.84 5.31
C MET A 19 2.69 7.93 5.56
N ILE A 20 2.26 8.08 6.81
CA ILE A 20 0.85 8.18 7.18
C ILE A 20 0.24 9.52 6.73
N LYS A 21 0.94 10.63 6.96
CA LYS A 21 0.44 11.95 6.55
C LYS A 21 0.23 12.04 5.04
N LYS A 22 1.19 11.54 4.25
CA LYS A 22 1.12 11.58 2.79
C LYS A 22 0.07 10.62 2.24
N SER A 23 0.00 9.39 2.75
CA SER A 23 -1.01 8.41 2.32
C SER A 23 -2.45 8.88 2.62
N ARG A 24 -2.72 9.41 3.82
CA ARG A 24 -4.05 9.94 4.18
C ARG A 24 -4.47 11.13 3.33
N LYS A 25 -3.54 12.01 2.96
CA LYS A 25 -3.82 13.14 2.05
C LYS A 25 -4.24 12.70 0.66
N MET A 26 -3.89 11.48 0.26
CA MET A 26 -4.25 10.92 -1.04
C MET A 26 -5.59 10.16 -1.01
N ILE A 27 -6.31 10.07 0.12
CA ILE A 27 -7.63 9.42 0.11
C ILE A 27 -8.56 10.11 -0.90
N GLY A 28 -9.20 9.30 -1.76
CA GLY A 28 -10.03 9.75 -2.87
C GLY A 28 -9.26 10.22 -4.09
N TYR A 29 -7.93 10.03 -4.14
CA TYR A 29 -7.13 10.22 -5.34
C TYR A 29 -7.14 8.96 -6.21
N PHE A 30 -6.96 9.22 -7.49
CA PHE A 30 -6.67 8.31 -8.58
C PHE A 30 -7.78 7.36 -8.99
N HIS A 31 -7.66 6.91 -10.24
CA HIS A 31 -8.25 5.69 -10.74
C HIS A 31 -7.19 4.58 -10.69
N TYR A 32 -7.61 3.34 -10.46
CA TYR A 32 -6.69 2.21 -10.56
C TYR A 32 -6.30 2.00 -12.02
N GLY A 33 -5.00 2.08 -12.33
CA GLY A 33 -4.47 1.93 -13.68
C GLY A 33 -3.26 1.01 -13.70
N THR A 34 -3.19 0.14 -14.71
CA THR A 34 -2.10 -0.83 -14.90
C THR A 34 -1.30 -0.49 -16.16
N ASN A 35 -0.19 -1.20 -16.41
CA ASN A 35 0.68 -0.99 -17.57
C ASN A 35 1.11 0.48 -17.69
N ASP A 36 0.87 1.12 -18.84
CA ASP A 36 1.27 2.51 -19.11
C ASP A 36 0.57 3.52 -18.19
N GLN A 37 -0.57 3.18 -17.61
CA GLN A 37 -1.32 4.06 -16.69
C GLN A 37 -0.77 4.02 -15.26
N ARG A 38 0.05 3.04 -14.89
CA ARG A 38 0.43 2.82 -13.48
C ARG A 38 1.19 3.97 -12.83
N MET A 39 1.73 4.90 -13.62
CA MET A 39 2.39 6.12 -13.14
C MET A 39 1.80 7.40 -13.74
N ASP A 40 0.60 7.35 -14.33
CA ASP A 40 -0.06 8.54 -14.92
C ASP A 40 -0.78 9.40 -13.88
N PHE A 41 -0.11 9.67 -12.75
CA PHE A 41 -0.57 10.58 -11.70
C PHE A 41 -0.08 12.03 -11.93
N GLY A 42 0.63 12.29 -13.03
CA GLY A 42 1.26 13.59 -13.32
C GLY A 42 2.55 13.81 -12.52
N ASN A 43 2.67 14.97 -11.87
CA ASN A 43 3.87 15.32 -11.11
C ASN A 43 3.85 14.65 -9.72
N TRP A 44 4.89 13.91 -9.34
CA TRP A 44 4.93 13.25 -8.03
C TRP A 44 4.85 14.22 -6.83
N LYS A 45 5.31 15.47 -6.98
CA LYS A 45 5.19 16.51 -5.94
C LYS A 45 3.76 17.02 -5.78
N HIS A 46 3.03 17.10 -6.90
CA HIS A 46 1.66 17.60 -7.00
C HIS A 46 0.83 16.70 -7.91
N PRO A 47 0.48 15.49 -7.45
CA PRO A 47 -0.20 14.52 -8.31
C PRO A 47 -1.63 14.97 -8.59
N ARG A 48 -2.12 14.68 -9.80
CA ARG A 48 -3.50 14.98 -10.21
C ARG A 48 -4.46 14.05 -9.51
N LYS A 49 -5.52 14.58 -8.90
CA LYS A 49 -6.49 13.78 -8.15
C LYS A 49 -7.22 12.75 -9.01
N ASP A 50 -7.41 13.02 -10.28
CA ASP A 50 -8.03 12.17 -11.31
C ASP A 50 -7.00 11.39 -12.15
N GLY A 51 -5.73 11.33 -11.72
CA GLY A 51 -4.70 10.54 -12.39
C GLY A 51 -4.85 9.03 -12.17
N PHE A 52 -3.85 8.26 -12.59
CA PHE A 52 -3.84 6.80 -12.47
C PHE A 52 -2.65 6.30 -11.66
N ALA A 53 -2.88 5.24 -10.88
CA ALA A 53 -1.84 4.51 -10.18
C ALA A 53 -2.24 3.04 -10.01
N ASP A 54 -1.27 2.14 -9.87
CA ASP A 54 -1.50 0.81 -9.30
C ASP A 54 -1.15 0.79 -7.80
N CYS A 55 -1.39 -0.35 -7.14
CA CYS A 55 -1.12 -0.50 -5.71
C CYS A 55 0.34 -0.24 -5.33
N SER A 56 1.29 -0.74 -6.12
CA SER A 56 2.73 -0.56 -5.88
C SER A 56 3.22 0.86 -6.22
N SER A 57 2.72 1.48 -7.28
CA SER A 57 3.02 2.87 -7.63
C SER A 57 2.49 3.85 -6.60
N PHE A 58 1.36 3.55 -5.96
CA PHE A 58 0.87 4.32 -4.82
C PHE A 58 1.86 4.29 -3.64
N ILE A 59 2.38 3.12 -3.27
CA ILE A 59 3.40 3.02 -2.20
C ILE A 59 4.66 3.79 -2.60
N TRP A 60 5.14 3.64 -3.84
CA TRP A 60 6.30 4.38 -4.35
C TRP A 60 6.10 5.90 -4.24
N LEU A 61 4.94 6.40 -4.65
CA LEU A 61 4.62 7.82 -4.63
C LEU A 61 4.57 8.37 -3.20
N VAL A 62 3.95 7.62 -2.29
CA VAL A 62 3.90 8.00 -0.86
C VAL A 62 5.30 8.02 -0.27
N MET A 63 6.13 7.01 -0.55
CA MET A 63 7.52 6.96 -0.11
C MET A 63 8.33 8.14 -0.66
N LYS A 64 8.24 8.42 -1.96
CA LYS A 64 8.91 9.55 -2.61
C LYS A 64 8.51 10.88 -1.96
N GLN A 65 7.21 11.10 -1.71
CA GLN A 65 6.72 12.31 -1.03
C GLN A 65 7.08 12.39 0.46
N ALA A 66 7.30 11.25 1.12
CA ALA A 66 7.75 11.17 2.49
C ALA A 66 9.28 11.32 2.63
N GLY A 67 10.00 11.50 1.52
CA GLY A 67 11.45 11.76 1.50
C GLY A 67 12.31 10.50 1.39
N TYR A 68 11.73 9.36 1.02
CA TYR A 68 12.51 8.13 0.81
C TYR A 68 13.21 8.13 -0.55
N ASN A 69 14.43 7.58 -0.59
CA ASN A 69 15.19 7.45 -1.83
C ASN A 69 14.75 6.22 -2.64
N VAL A 70 13.66 6.34 -3.39
CA VAL A 70 13.04 5.24 -4.17
C VAL A 70 13.27 5.34 -5.69
N GLY A 71 14.26 6.13 -6.13
CA GLY A 71 14.53 6.36 -7.56
C GLY A 71 13.38 7.06 -8.30
N GLU A 72 13.38 7.02 -9.64
CA GLU A 72 12.40 7.70 -10.51
C GLU A 72 11.30 6.79 -11.05
N LYS A 73 11.45 5.47 -10.94
CA LYS A 73 10.49 4.47 -11.44
C LYS A 73 9.85 3.73 -10.28
N ALA A 74 8.53 3.55 -10.35
CA ALA A 74 7.80 2.75 -9.38
C ALA A 74 8.20 1.27 -9.44
N PHE A 75 8.46 0.68 -8.29
CA PHE A 75 8.63 -0.76 -8.13
C PHE A 75 7.32 -1.50 -8.47
N SER A 76 7.41 -2.80 -8.78
CA SER A 76 6.26 -3.71 -8.83
C SER A 76 6.16 -4.50 -7.53
N THR A 77 4.98 -5.05 -7.22
CA THR A 77 4.75 -5.86 -6.01
C THR A 77 5.79 -6.99 -5.80
N PRO A 78 6.19 -7.76 -6.83
CA PRO A 78 7.24 -8.77 -6.68
C PRO A 78 8.60 -8.17 -6.30
N ILE A 79 8.96 -7.02 -6.88
CA ILE A 79 10.20 -6.32 -6.57
C ILE A 79 10.19 -5.84 -5.12
N MET A 80 9.06 -5.30 -4.64
CA MET A 80 8.93 -4.88 -3.24
C MET A 80 9.15 -6.04 -2.28
N GLU A 81 8.55 -7.20 -2.54
CA GLU A 81 8.70 -8.36 -1.67
C GLU A 81 10.13 -8.88 -1.66
N ASN A 82 10.75 -9.00 -2.83
CA ASN A 82 12.11 -9.48 -2.96
C ASN A 82 13.12 -8.51 -2.32
N ASP A 83 12.91 -7.20 -2.50
CA ASP A 83 13.70 -6.18 -1.83
C ASP A 83 13.60 -6.29 -0.31
N ALA A 84 12.38 -6.39 0.23
CA ALA A 84 12.16 -6.53 1.67
C ALA A 84 12.85 -7.77 2.27
N LYS A 85 12.90 -8.88 1.53
CA LYS A 85 13.48 -10.15 2.00
C LYS A 85 14.99 -10.23 1.81
N THR A 86 15.52 -9.65 0.74
CA THR A 86 16.88 -9.96 0.28
C THR A 86 17.78 -8.73 0.17
N TYR A 87 17.40 -7.74 -0.63
CA TYR A 87 18.32 -6.65 -1.01
C TYR A 87 18.36 -5.50 -0.02
N HIS A 88 17.23 -5.25 0.65
CA HIS A 88 17.07 -4.17 1.62
C HIS A 88 17.51 -2.81 1.07
N GLN A 89 17.11 -2.50 -0.18
CA GLN A 89 17.37 -1.22 -0.80
C GLN A 89 16.34 -0.15 -0.40
N TYR A 90 15.07 -0.54 -0.32
CA TYR A 90 13.95 0.36 -0.02
C TYR A 90 13.10 -0.11 1.15
N PHE A 91 13.11 -1.42 1.39
CA PHE A 91 12.31 -2.09 2.41
C PHE A 91 13.14 -3.08 3.21
N LYS A 92 12.78 -3.24 4.49
CA LYS A 92 13.24 -4.35 5.31
C LYS A 92 12.06 -5.17 5.79
N GLN A 93 12.11 -6.48 5.64
CA GLN A 93 11.09 -7.37 6.20
C GLN A 93 11.08 -7.24 7.73
N ILE A 94 9.87 -7.22 8.29
CA ILE A 94 9.63 -7.16 9.73
C ILE A 94 8.71 -8.30 10.17
N HIS A 95 8.80 -8.67 11.45
CA HIS A 95 7.83 -9.59 12.02
C HIS A 95 6.49 -8.90 12.23
N ALA A 96 5.41 -9.68 12.15
CA ALA A 96 4.04 -9.21 12.38
C ALA A 96 3.87 -8.46 13.72
N LYS A 97 4.58 -8.91 14.78
CA LYS A 97 4.57 -8.28 16.11
C LYS A 97 5.18 -6.87 16.14
N ASP A 98 6.02 -6.54 15.16
CA ASP A 98 6.76 -5.27 15.08
C ASP A 98 6.10 -4.28 14.11
N VAL A 99 4.96 -4.66 13.52
CA VAL A 99 4.20 -3.84 12.58
C VAL A 99 3.64 -2.61 13.26
N LYS A 100 3.84 -1.45 12.63
CA LYS A 100 3.32 -0.16 13.07
C LYS A 100 2.81 0.68 11.89
N PRO A 101 2.01 1.74 12.15
CA PRO A 101 1.55 2.65 11.11
C PRO A 101 2.69 3.22 10.25
N GLY A 102 2.50 3.16 8.94
CA GLY A 102 3.49 3.54 7.93
C GLY A 102 4.36 2.40 7.42
N ASP A 103 4.33 1.22 8.06
CA ASP A 103 4.83 -0.02 7.45
C ASP A 103 3.89 -0.45 6.29
N VAL A 104 4.35 -1.40 5.48
CA VAL A 104 3.68 -1.88 4.28
C VAL A 104 3.36 -3.36 4.44
N VAL A 105 2.15 -3.76 4.02
CA VAL A 105 1.78 -5.16 3.83
C VAL A 105 1.86 -5.50 2.35
N ILE A 106 2.57 -6.57 2.02
CA ILE A 106 2.80 -7.05 0.65
C ILE A 106 2.31 -8.49 0.60
N ILE A 107 1.42 -8.78 -0.35
CA ILE A 107 1.03 -10.15 -0.69
C ILE A 107 1.42 -10.41 -2.13
N ASN A 108 2.16 -11.49 -2.32
CA ASN A 108 2.64 -11.93 -3.62
C ASN A 108 2.47 -13.45 -3.71
N VAL A 109 1.63 -13.87 -4.66
CA VAL A 109 1.37 -15.26 -5.01
C VAL A 109 1.89 -15.48 -6.44
N GLY A 110 2.49 -16.64 -6.73
CA GLY A 110 2.97 -16.94 -8.08
C GLY A 110 3.88 -15.84 -8.65
N SER A 111 3.43 -15.17 -9.72
CA SER A 111 4.18 -14.08 -10.36
C SER A 111 4.02 -12.70 -9.69
N GLY A 112 3.01 -12.52 -8.83
CA GLY A 112 2.73 -11.26 -8.13
C GLY A 112 2.23 -10.09 -8.98
N TYR A 113 1.83 -10.36 -10.21
CA TYR A 113 1.20 -9.38 -11.09
C TYR A 113 -0.32 -9.58 -11.18
N GLY A 114 -1.06 -8.50 -11.43
CA GLY A 114 -2.51 -8.53 -11.57
C GLY A 114 -3.20 -9.09 -10.31
N PRO A 115 -4.07 -10.12 -10.42
CA PRO A 115 -4.78 -10.66 -9.27
C PRO A 115 -3.88 -11.39 -8.27
N ASN A 116 -2.63 -11.67 -8.64
CA ASN A 116 -1.71 -12.46 -7.84
C ASN A 116 -0.85 -11.64 -6.88
N GLY A 117 -0.93 -10.31 -6.90
CA GLY A 117 -0.15 -9.48 -6.01
C GLY A 117 -0.88 -8.21 -5.63
N HIS A 118 -0.73 -7.80 -4.37
CA HIS A 118 -1.29 -6.57 -3.87
C HIS A 118 -0.49 -6.01 -2.70
N THR A 119 -0.56 -4.71 -2.47
CA THR A 119 0.17 -4.03 -1.41
C THR A 119 -0.59 -2.84 -0.85
N ALA A 120 -0.38 -2.54 0.42
CA ALA A 120 -1.06 -1.46 1.14
C ALA A 120 -0.23 -0.92 2.31
N ILE A 121 -0.53 0.31 2.73
CA ILE A 121 0.11 0.95 3.90
C ILE A 121 -0.69 0.64 5.15
N ILE A 122 -0.03 0.21 6.23
CA ILE A 122 -0.64 0.03 7.55
C ILE A 122 -1.05 1.41 8.09
N ASP A 123 -2.34 1.59 8.38
CA ASP A 123 -2.94 2.87 8.81
C ASP A 123 -3.58 2.78 10.19
N GLY A 124 -2.97 2.04 11.12
CA GLY A 124 -3.47 1.88 12.47
C GLY A 124 -2.69 0.82 13.25
N PRO A 125 -3.06 0.58 14.52
CA PRO A 125 -2.46 -0.47 15.33
C PRO A 125 -2.65 -1.85 14.68
N TYR A 126 -1.62 -2.69 14.78
CA TYR A 126 -1.66 -4.04 14.23
C TYR A 126 -2.70 -4.91 14.95
N LYS A 127 -3.64 -5.48 14.17
CA LYS A 127 -4.74 -6.35 14.63
C LYS A 127 -4.88 -7.57 13.73
N GLY A 128 -3.78 -8.10 13.23
CA GLY A 128 -3.77 -9.21 12.28
C GLY A 128 -4.54 -8.87 11.00
N ARG A 129 -5.41 -9.77 10.52
CA ARG A 129 -6.24 -9.52 9.31
C ARG A 129 -7.25 -8.38 9.48
N LYS A 130 -7.51 -7.89 10.70
CA LYS A 130 -8.38 -6.72 10.95
C LYS A 130 -7.61 -5.39 10.96
N THR A 131 -6.31 -5.41 10.68
CA THR A 131 -5.50 -4.19 10.64
C THR A 131 -6.00 -3.25 9.55
N GLN A 132 -6.17 -1.98 9.91
CA GLN A 132 -6.56 -0.90 8.99
C GLN A 132 -5.41 -0.59 8.04
N ILE A 133 -5.75 -0.35 6.78
CA ILE A 133 -4.81 -0.05 5.72
C ILE A 133 -5.31 1.11 4.84
N ILE A 134 -4.38 1.75 4.14
CA ILE A 134 -4.66 2.63 2.99
C ILE A 134 -4.13 1.96 1.73
N GLU A 135 -4.97 1.86 0.72
CA GLU A 135 -4.71 1.13 -0.53
C GLU A 135 -5.40 1.77 -1.73
N ILE A 136 -5.15 1.22 -2.92
CA ILE A 136 -5.89 1.49 -4.16
C ILE A 136 -6.18 0.15 -4.87
N GLY A 137 -7.39 -0.03 -5.42
CA GLY A 137 -7.78 -1.20 -6.24
C GLY A 137 -8.22 -2.48 -5.50
N GLY A 138 -7.93 -2.63 -4.20
CA GLY A 138 -8.21 -3.87 -3.45
C GLY A 138 -9.68 -4.25 -3.23
N ILE A 139 -10.63 -3.37 -3.57
CA ILE A 139 -12.08 -3.63 -3.53
C ILE A 139 -12.72 -2.99 -4.76
N ASP A 140 -13.36 -3.79 -5.62
CA ASP A 140 -14.24 -3.30 -6.68
C ASP A 140 -15.58 -2.80 -6.06
N PRO A 141 -16.10 -1.59 -6.37
CA PRO A 141 -15.67 -0.61 -7.38
C PRO A 141 -14.80 0.54 -6.83
N VAL A 142 -14.25 0.41 -5.63
CA VAL A 142 -13.42 1.45 -5.00
C VAL A 142 -12.02 1.42 -5.61
N GLY A 143 -11.93 1.90 -6.85
CA GLY A 143 -10.69 2.01 -7.62
C GLY A 143 -9.78 3.16 -7.17
N SER A 144 -10.27 4.09 -6.34
CA SER A 144 -9.47 5.19 -5.80
C SER A 144 -8.75 4.81 -4.52
N VAL A 145 -7.79 5.63 -4.09
CA VAL A 145 -7.13 5.46 -2.79
C VAL A 145 -8.17 5.54 -1.67
N HIS A 146 -8.20 4.55 -0.79
CA HIS A 146 -9.20 4.47 0.28
C HIS A 146 -8.67 3.70 1.49
N ARG A 147 -9.42 3.76 2.59
CA ARG A 147 -9.18 2.93 3.76
C ARG A 147 -9.91 1.61 3.65
N SER A 148 -9.28 0.55 4.14
CA SER A 148 -9.86 -0.78 4.25
C SER A 148 -9.21 -1.52 5.43
N ILE A 149 -9.43 -2.84 5.50
CA ILE A 149 -8.69 -3.76 6.37
C ILE A 149 -8.07 -4.87 5.54
N ILE A 150 -6.97 -5.45 6.04
CA ILE A 150 -6.25 -6.54 5.35
C ILE A 150 -7.22 -7.64 4.88
N LYS A 151 -8.12 -8.14 5.75
CA LYS A 151 -9.04 -9.24 5.42
C LYS A 151 -9.87 -8.97 4.16
N ARG A 152 -10.31 -7.73 3.97
CA ARG A 152 -11.23 -7.36 2.90
C ARG A 152 -10.48 -7.15 1.59
N SER A 153 -9.40 -6.38 1.65
CA SER A 153 -8.57 -5.99 0.51
C SER A 153 -7.84 -7.14 -0.15
N PHE A 154 -7.51 -8.16 0.65
CA PHE A 154 -6.73 -9.29 0.18
C PHE A 154 -7.54 -10.59 0.18
N HIS A 155 -8.88 -10.52 0.25
CA HIS A 155 -9.75 -11.68 0.43
C HIS A 155 -9.51 -12.80 -0.60
N SER A 156 -9.23 -12.46 -1.85
CA SER A 156 -8.97 -13.43 -2.94
C SER A 156 -7.63 -14.15 -2.83
N ILE A 157 -6.68 -13.65 -2.03
CA ILE A 157 -5.29 -14.14 -1.97
C ILE A 157 -4.79 -14.45 -0.56
N LEU A 158 -5.59 -14.16 0.48
CA LEU A 158 -5.22 -14.36 1.90
C LEU A 158 -5.17 -15.82 2.35
N ASP A 159 -5.74 -16.75 1.58
CA ASP A 159 -5.81 -18.16 1.96
C ASP A 159 -4.48 -18.92 1.75
N GLN A 160 -3.45 -18.25 1.22
CA GLN A 160 -2.13 -18.84 0.99
C GLN A 160 -1.08 -18.46 2.04
N GLU A 161 -1.46 -17.74 3.11
CA GLU A 161 -0.62 -17.40 4.28
C GLU A 161 0.72 -16.67 4.05
N ARG A 162 1.06 -16.28 2.81
CA ARG A 162 2.32 -15.58 2.49
C ARG A 162 2.15 -14.06 2.56
N VAL A 163 2.01 -13.56 3.79
CA VAL A 163 1.98 -12.12 4.06
C VAL A 163 3.38 -11.63 4.42
N THR A 164 3.93 -10.73 3.62
CA THR A 164 5.19 -10.05 3.92
C THR A 164 4.86 -8.68 4.51
N TYR A 165 5.28 -8.44 5.76
CA TYR A 165 5.29 -7.10 6.34
C TYR A 165 6.67 -6.48 6.13
N ALA A 166 6.69 -5.22 5.69
CA ALA A 166 7.90 -4.53 5.31
C ALA A 166 7.92 -3.11 5.87
N ARG A 167 9.08 -2.66 6.33
CA ARG A 167 9.32 -1.29 6.77
C ARG A 167 10.07 -0.52 5.68
N PRO A 168 9.55 0.63 5.21
CA PRO A 168 10.34 1.55 4.38
C PRO A 168 11.61 2.00 5.09
N ILE A 169 12.74 1.99 4.40
CA ILE A 169 14.04 2.42 4.91
C ILE A 169 14.67 3.44 3.96
N ASN A 170 15.49 4.32 4.51
CA ASN A 170 16.49 5.05 3.74
C ASN A 170 17.81 4.33 3.93
N ASN A 171 18.45 3.96 2.83
CA ASN A 171 19.84 3.56 2.91
C ASN A 171 20.68 4.81 3.16
N GLU A 172 21.55 4.71 4.18
CA GLU A 172 22.59 5.71 4.48
C GLU A 172 23.61 5.79 3.34
#